data_AF-A0AAV5DDC1-F1
#
_entry.id   AF-A0AAV5DDC1-F1
#
_cell.length_a   1.000
_cell.length_b   1.000
_cell.length_c   1.000
_cell.angle_alpha   90.00
_cell.angle_beta   90.00
_cell.angle_gamma   90.00
#
_symmetry.space_group_name_H-M   'P 1'
#
loop_
_entity.id
_entity.type
_entity.pdbx_description
1 polymer ?
#
loop_
_entity_poly.entity_id
_entity_poly.type
_entity_poly.pdbx_seq_one_letter_code
_entity_poly.pdbx_strand_id
1 'polypeptide(L)'
;MAAAAPASSAKEVLPAPLTAASEPPPLFDGTTRPAWYKEKLYPENKVPALEHNNQVKGESLDLVKYIDSNFEGPSLLPDDAAKKQFAEELLAYTDEFNKAAYSSIVCKEDASTETVAALDKIEAALGKFSDGPFFLGQFSLVDIAYVPFIERFQIFFSNLKNYDITAGRPNLQKFIEEVNKIDAYTQTKQDPQFLLEHTKKRLGVPSLKHDNKIIGESLDLIKYMDSHFEGPKLTSDDPEKQRLAEELLGYSDTFNRAMVAALISKGGVTAEAVDALDKIDSSLSKFDDGPFFLGKLSLVDIAYVPFIDGFQIFFTNIKNYDITRGRVNIRRFIEEMNMIDAFTQTKQDPQVLLALTKKKLGV
;
A
#
# COMPACT_ATOMS: atom_id res chain seq x y z
N MET A 1 20.27 -33.25 59.64
CA MET A 1 20.86 -33.80 58.39
C MET A 1 19.97 -33.38 57.24
N ALA A 2 20.35 -32.35 56.49
CA ALA A 2 19.65 -31.93 55.28
C ALA A 2 20.45 -32.47 54.08
N ALA A 3 19.81 -33.27 53.23
CA ALA A 3 20.43 -33.83 52.04
C ALA A 3 20.49 -32.78 50.92
N ALA A 4 21.69 -32.56 50.38
CA ALA A 4 21.93 -31.70 49.22
C ALA A 4 21.45 -32.38 47.93
N ALA A 5 20.77 -31.63 47.07
CA ALA A 5 20.39 -32.07 45.72
C ALA A 5 21.60 -32.02 44.77
N PRO A 6 21.70 -32.94 43.79
CA PRO A 6 22.83 -32.96 42.86
C PRO A 6 22.68 -31.85 41.80
N ALA A 7 23.76 -31.09 41.59
CA ALA A 7 23.85 -30.12 40.51
C ALA A 7 24.00 -30.85 39.16
N SER A 8 23.00 -30.71 38.28
CA SER A 8 23.08 -31.12 36.88
C SER A 8 23.84 -30.06 36.09
N SER A 9 25.12 -30.27 35.81
CA SER A 9 25.87 -29.47 34.85
C SER A 9 25.56 -29.94 33.43
N ALA A 10 24.46 -29.45 32.86
CA ALA A 10 24.28 -29.54 31.42
C ALA A 10 25.32 -28.61 30.77
N LYS A 11 26.29 -29.20 30.05
CA LYS A 11 27.20 -28.42 29.19
C LYS A 11 26.35 -27.81 28.08
N GLU A 12 26.16 -26.49 28.15
CA GLU A 12 25.55 -25.71 27.09
C GLU A 12 26.46 -25.78 25.84
N VAL A 13 25.95 -26.39 24.77
CA VAL A 13 26.63 -26.42 23.48
C VAL A 13 26.21 -25.15 22.75
N LEU A 14 26.96 -24.08 22.95
CA LEU A 14 26.75 -22.84 22.22
C LEU A 14 27.13 -23.05 20.74
N PRO A 15 26.31 -22.58 19.78
CA PRO A 15 26.70 -22.56 18.38
C PRO A 15 27.95 -21.68 18.19
N ALA A 16 28.71 -21.97 17.14
CA ALA A 16 29.91 -21.20 16.82
C ALA A 16 29.57 -19.71 16.63
N PRO A 17 30.41 -18.78 17.11
CA PRO A 17 30.21 -17.34 16.90
C PRO A 17 30.07 -17.01 15.41
N LEU A 18 29.03 -16.28 15.06
CA LEU A 18 28.83 -15.81 13.68
C LEU A 18 29.93 -14.78 13.35
N THR A 19 30.74 -15.11 12.34
CA THR A 19 31.68 -14.19 11.68
C THR A 19 31.15 -13.80 10.30
N ALA A 20 31.75 -12.78 9.66
CA ALA A 20 31.43 -12.35 8.30
C ALA A 20 31.58 -13.43 7.22
N ALA A 21 32.19 -14.58 7.54
CA ALA A 21 32.33 -15.73 6.64
C ALA A 21 31.33 -16.86 6.93
N SER A 22 30.41 -16.68 7.88
CA SER A 22 29.43 -17.70 8.24
C SER A 22 28.33 -17.77 7.19
N GLU A 23 27.86 -18.97 6.85
CA GLU A 23 26.63 -19.10 6.09
C GLU A 23 25.49 -18.41 6.87
N PRO A 24 24.75 -17.47 6.26
CA PRO A 24 23.63 -16.85 6.93
C PRO A 24 22.63 -17.96 7.30
N PRO A 25 22.09 -17.95 8.54
CA PRO A 25 21.07 -18.93 8.91
C PRO A 25 19.93 -18.84 7.90
N PRO A 26 19.28 -19.97 7.55
CA PRO A 26 18.20 -19.98 6.58
C PRO A 26 17.14 -18.94 6.99
N LEU A 27 17.13 -17.83 6.25
CA LEU A 27 16.27 -16.70 6.54
C LEU A 27 14.85 -17.13 6.20
N PHE A 28 13.99 -17.22 7.20
CA PHE A 28 12.58 -17.54 7.01
C PHE A 28 11.90 -16.39 6.22
N ASP A 29 11.52 -16.66 4.97
CA ASP A 29 11.04 -15.66 4.00
C ASP A 29 9.54 -15.29 4.12
N GLY A 30 8.86 -15.80 5.14
CA GLY A 30 7.47 -15.43 5.44
C GLY A 30 6.39 -16.18 4.67
N THR A 31 6.73 -17.16 3.82
CA THR A 31 5.73 -17.84 2.96
C THR A 31 4.83 -18.83 3.71
N THR A 32 5.26 -19.42 4.83
CA THR A 32 4.37 -20.10 5.80
C THR A 32 5.07 -20.24 7.15
N ARG A 33 4.63 -19.50 8.20
CA ARG A 33 5.27 -19.63 9.52
C ARG A 33 5.08 -21.07 10.03
N PRO A 34 6.16 -21.81 10.33
CA PRO A 34 6.03 -23.17 10.83
C PRO A 34 5.20 -23.20 12.11
N ALA A 35 4.41 -24.27 12.31
CA ALA A 35 3.58 -24.42 13.51
C ALA A 35 4.39 -24.25 14.80
N TRP A 36 5.63 -24.77 14.82
CA TRP A 36 6.53 -24.67 15.97
C TRP A 36 6.85 -23.22 16.35
N TYR A 37 6.89 -22.27 15.41
CA TYR A 37 7.21 -20.87 15.70
C TYR A 37 6.15 -20.28 16.63
N LYS A 38 4.87 -20.47 16.29
CA LYS A 38 3.76 -20.05 17.14
C LYS A 38 3.67 -20.87 18.43
N GLU A 39 3.82 -22.18 18.33
CA GLU A 39 3.58 -23.09 19.47
C GLU A 39 4.66 -23.06 20.53
N LYS A 40 5.92 -22.80 20.14
CA LYS A 40 7.09 -23.01 21.01
C LYS A 40 7.94 -21.77 21.21
N LEU A 41 7.99 -20.85 20.23
CA LEU A 41 8.87 -19.70 20.31
C LEU A 41 8.09 -18.42 20.65
N TYR A 42 7.18 -17.99 19.78
CA TYR A 42 6.46 -16.73 19.93
C TYR A 42 4.96 -16.87 19.59
N PRO A 43 4.09 -17.04 20.62
CA PRO A 43 2.65 -17.29 20.46
C PRO A 43 1.88 -16.28 19.60
N GLU A 44 2.34 -15.03 19.59
CA GLU A 44 1.80 -13.90 18.86
C GLU A 44 1.99 -14.07 17.35
N ASN A 45 2.88 -14.99 16.95
CA ASN A 45 3.10 -15.42 15.58
C ASN A 45 3.39 -14.25 14.63
N LYS A 46 4.10 -13.24 15.15
CA LYS A 46 4.66 -12.11 14.39
C LYS A 46 6.17 -12.25 14.29
N VAL A 47 6.77 -11.57 13.32
CA VAL A 47 8.23 -11.41 13.20
C VAL A 47 8.55 -9.92 13.24
N PRO A 48 9.75 -9.52 13.70
CA PRO A 48 10.82 -10.36 14.27
C PRO A 48 10.52 -10.84 15.71
N ALA A 49 11.26 -11.86 16.15
CA ALA A 49 11.37 -12.28 17.55
C ALA A 49 12.85 -12.61 17.88
N LEU A 50 13.27 -12.34 19.11
CA LEU A 50 14.62 -12.55 19.62
C LEU A 50 14.55 -13.42 20.87
N GLU A 51 15.33 -14.50 20.92
CA GLU A 51 15.55 -15.28 22.12
C GLU A 51 16.92 -14.93 22.72
N HIS A 52 16.94 -14.49 23.97
CA HIS A 52 18.17 -14.22 24.72
C HIS A 52 17.92 -14.47 26.21
N ASN A 53 18.85 -15.16 26.88
CA ASN A 53 18.73 -15.55 28.29
C ASN A 53 17.44 -16.33 28.59
N ASN A 54 17.09 -17.31 27.74
CA ASN A 54 15.87 -18.12 27.85
C ASN A 54 14.56 -17.31 27.86
N GLN A 55 14.59 -16.09 27.32
CA GLN A 55 13.42 -15.24 27.16
C GLN A 55 13.24 -14.87 25.70
N VAL A 56 12.04 -15.13 25.18
CA VAL A 56 11.63 -14.67 23.86
C VAL A 56 11.01 -13.29 23.97
N LYS A 57 11.47 -12.37 23.13
CA LYS A 57 10.97 -11.00 23.00
C LYS A 57 10.51 -10.80 21.55
N GLY A 58 9.46 -10.02 21.36
CA GLY A 58 8.99 -9.60 20.04
C GLY A 58 8.86 -8.08 19.98
N GLU A 59 8.19 -7.61 18.93
CA GLU A 59 7.98 -6.18 18.60
C GLU A 59 9.29 -5.46 18.24
N SER A 60 9.42 -5.05 16.98
CA SER A 60 10.72 -4.63 16.41
C SER A 60 11.38 -3.46 17.16
N LEU A 61 10.61 -2.47 17.62
CA LEU A 61 11.15 -1.33 18.35
C LEU A 61 11.68 -1.73 19.73
N ASP A 62 11.00 -2.64 20.42
CA ASP A 62 11.44 -3.14 21.72
C ASP A 62 12.71 -4.00 21.57
N LEU A 63 12.80 -4.75 20.46
CA LEU A 63 14.02 -5.50 20.14
C LEU A 63 15.22 -4.60 19.88
N VAL A 64 15.07 -3.52 19.13
CA VAL A 64 16.18 -2.59 18.87
C VAL A 64 16.64 -1.93 20.19
N LYS A 65 15.71 -1.49 21.04
CA LYS A 65 16.04 -0.96 22.38
C LYS A 65 16.73 -2.01 23.26
N TYR A 66 16.27 -3.25 23.20
CA TYR A 66 16.86 -4.36 23.94
C TYR A 66 18.30 -4.62 23.50
N ILE A 67 18.56 -4.62 22.19
CA ILE A 67 19.91 -4.78 21.64
C ILE A 67 20.82 -3.65 22.13
N ASP A 68 20.38 -2.40 21.99
CA ASP A 68 21.11 -1.20 22.43
C ASP A 68 21.48 -1.24 23.93
N SER A 69 20.59 -1.80 24.77
CA SER A 69 20.78 -1.83 26.22
C SER A 69 21.57 -3.05 26.73
N ASN A 70 21.70 -4.13 25.96
CA ASN A 70 22.22 -5.42 26.44
C ASN A 70 23.50 -5.89 25.73
N PHE A 71 23.88 -5.26 24.62
CA PHE A 71 25.07 -5.63 23.86
C PHE A 71 26.04 -4.44 23.77
N GLU A 72 27.32 -4.74 23.65
CA GLU A 72 28.35 -3.71 23.52
C GLU A 72 28.23 -2.98 22.17
N GLY A 73 28.40 -1.66 22.18
CA GLY A 73 28.38 -0.84 20.98
C GLY A 73 28.15 0.64 21.29
N PRO A 74 28.23 1.52 20.29
CA PRO A 74 27.79 2.90 20.42
C PRO A 74 26.29 2.96 20.74
N SER A 75 25.90 3.81 21.70
CA SER A 75 24.49 4.05 22.03
C SER A 75 23.74 4.56 20.80
N LEU A 76 22.59 3.96 20.50
CA LEU A 76 21.70 4.37 19.41
C LEU A 76 20.87 5.60 19.75
N LEU A 77 20.89 6.07 21.00
CA LEU A 77 20.25 7.32 21.40
C LEU A 77 21.28 8.29 22.00
N PRO A 78 21.25 9.59 21.63
CA PRO A 78 22.09 10.61 22.22
C PRO A 78 21.71 10.86 23.68
N ASP A 79 22.64 11.35 24.50
CA ASP A 79 22.35 11.69 25.90
C ASP A 79 21.55 12.97 26.12
N ASP A 80 21.54 13.84 25.11
CA ASP A 80 20.81 15.11 25.13
C ASP A 80 19.30 14.91 25.36
N ALA A 81 18.75 15.61 26.36
CA ALA A 81 17.37 15.45 26.77
C ALA A 81 16.36 15.87 25.69
N ALA A 82 16.65 16.92 24.91
CA ALA A 82 15.76 17.37 23.85
C ALA A 82 15.74 16.39 22.67
N LYS A 83 16.89 15.81 22.33
CA LYS A 83 16.99 14.74 21.33
C LYS A 83 16.31 13.45 21.79
N LYS A 84 16.42 13.06 23.07
CA LYS A 84 15.68 11.91 23.64
C LYS A 84 14.16 12.11 23.54
N GLN A 85 13.66 13.27 23.97
CA GLN A 85 12.24 13.58 23.86
C GLN A 85 11.76 13.54 22.40
N PHE A 86 12.53 14.12 21.48
CA PHE A 86 12.15 14.09 20.06
C PHE A 86 12.20 12.68 19.46
N ALA A 87 13.12 11.83 19.92
CA ALA A 87 13.16 10.43 19.54
C ALA A 87 11.87 9.71 19.96
N GLU A 88 11.40 9.91 21.19
CA GLU A 88 10.15 9.32 21.68
C GLU A 88 8.95 9.76 20.83
N GLU A 89 8.87 11.06 20.51
CA GLU A 89 7.82 11.62 19.65
C GLU A 89 7.83 10.99 18.25
N LEU A 90 9.00 10.87 17.62
CA LEU A 90 9.13 10.28 16.29
C LEU A 90 8.87 8.78 16.28
N LEU A 91 9.32 8.04 17.28
CA LEU A 91 9.07 6.59 17.38
C LEU A 91 7.56 6.31 17.56
N ALA A 92 6.87 7.12 18.35
CA ALA A 92 5.41 7.03 18.51
C ALA A 92 4.64 7.34 17.22
N TYR A 93 5.21 8.15 16.32
CA TYR A 93 4.60 8.54 15.04
C TYR A 93 4.78 7.51 13.91
N THR A 94 5.66 6.51 14.08
CA THR A 94 6.00 5.54 13.02
C THR A 94 4.78 4.82 12.43
N ASP A 95 3.84 4.38 13.27
CA ASP A 95 2.63 3.69 12.83
C ASP A 95 1.71 4.58 11.99
N GLU A 96 1.58 5.85 12.37
CA GLU A 96 0.76 6.83 11.65
C GLU A 96 1.36 7.15 10.28
N PHE A 97 2.68 7.39 10.23
CA PHE A 97 3.42 7.57 8.97
C PHE A 97 3.25 6.36 8.05
N ASN A 98 3.49 5.14 8.56
CA ASN A 98 3.38 3.91 7.79
C ASN A 98 1.95 3.68 7.28
N LYS A 99 0.95 3.96 8.12
CA LYS A 99 -0.46 3.83 7.74
C LYS A 99 -0.83 4.79 6.62
N ALA A 100 -0.41 6.06 6.71
CA ALA A 100 -0.67 7.05 5.67
C ALA A 100 -0.07 6.60 4.32
N ALA A 101 1.23 6.29 4.32
CA ALA A 101 1.95 5.91 3.12
C ALA A 101 1.40 4.62 2.48
N TYR A 102 1.20 3.54 3.26
CA TYR A 102 0.64 2.29 2.72
C TYR A 102 -0.79 2.44 2.19
N SER A 103 -1.62 3.27 2.84
CA SER A 103 -2.98 3.53 2.37
C SER A 103 -2.96 4.18 0.99
N SER A 104 -2.03 5.10 0.75
CA SER A 104 -1.89 5.77 -0.55
C SER A 104 -1.46 4.84 -1.68
N ILE A 105 -0.69 3.77 -1.40
CA ILE A 105 -0.27 2.80 -2.43
C ILE A 105 -1.47 2.10 -3.08
N VAL A 106 -2.57 1.91 -2.34
CA VAL A 106 -3.79 1.26 -2.84
C VAL A 106 -4.90 2.25 -3.22
N CYS A 107 -4.67 3.55 -3.02
CA CYS A 107 -5.57 4.61 -3.46
C CYS A 107 -5.31 4.98 -4.92
N LYS A 108 -6.26 5.64 -5.57
CA LYS A 108 -6.12 6.08 -6.96
C LYS A 108 -5.16 7.27 -7.10
N GLU A 109 -5.16 8.17 -6.12
CA GLU A 109 -4.28 9.35 -6.11
C GLU A 109 -2.80 8.92 -6.00
N ASP A 110 -1.92 9.58 -6.76
CA ASP A 110 -0.47 9.35 -6.73
C ASP A 110 0.10 9.47 -5.31
N ALA A 111 -0.36 10.50 -4.59
CA ALA A 111 -0.15 10.65 -3.15
C ALA A 111 -1.37 11.33 -2.50
N SER A 112 -1.96 10.67 -1.50
CA SER A 112 -3.03 11.26 -0.68
C SER A 112 -2.56 12.48 0.11
N THR A 113 -3.50 13.37 0.47
CA THR A 113 -3.20 14.55 1.30
C THR A 113 -2.54 14.16 2.62
N GLU A 114 -2.98 13.06 3.25
CA GLU A 114 -2.40 12.51 4.47
C GLU A 114 -0.97 12.04 4.26
N THR A 115 -0.67 11.41 3.11
CA THR A 115 0.69 10.98 2.77
C THR A 115 1.61 12.16 2.54
N VAL A 116 1.15 13.17 1.81
CA VAL A 116 1.92 14.40 1.58
C VAL A 116 2.23 15.08 2.91
N ALA A 117 1.23 15.26 3.78
CA ALA A 117 1.43 15.82 5.11
C ALA A 117 2.38 14.98 5.97
N ALA A 118 2.30 13.65 5.88
CA ALA A 118 3.17 12.75 6.60
C ALA A 118 4.63 12.84 6.12
N LEU A 119 4.86 12.92 4.80
CA LEU A 119 6.19 13.13 4.21
C LEU A 119 6.76 14.51 4.57
N ASP A 120 5.93 15.55 4.57
CA ASP A 120 6.34 16.91 4.95
C ASP A 120 6.72 16.99 6.44
N LYS A 121 6.03 16.22 7.29
CA LYS A 121 6.42 16.08 8.71
C LYS A 121 7.76 15.36 8.86
N ILE A 122 8.06 14.35 8.04
CA ILE A 122 9.38 13.69 8.02
C ILE A 122 10.47 14.64 7.54
N GLU A 123 10.20 15.40 6.47
CA GLU A 123 11.10 16.44 5.96
C GLU A 123 11.43 17.47 7.04
N ALA A 124 10.42 18.00 7.73
CA ALA A 124 10.60 18.94 8.83
C ALA A 124 11.37 18.33 10.02
N ALA A 125 11.14 17.05 10.31
CA ALA A 125 11.83 16.33 11.38
C ALA A 125 13.33 16.14 11.08
N LEU A 126 13.68 15.78 9.84
CA LEU A 126 15.07 15.67 9.39
C LEU A 126 15.80 17.02 9.39
N GLY A 127 15.07 18.12 9.19
CA GLY A 127 15.62 19.48 9.26
C GLY A 127 15.75 20.07 10.68
N LYS A 128 15.32 19.35 11.73
CA LYS A 128 15.23 19.91 13.10
C LYS A 128 16.60 20.20 13.74
N PHE A 129 17.58 19.33 13.52
CA PHE A 129 18.92 19.47 14.09
C PHE A 129 19.95 19.72 12.99
N SER A 130 20.84 20.69 13.18
CA SER A 130 21.78 21.14 12.15
C SER A 130 23.10 20.36 12.12
N ASP A 131 23.31 19.43 13.05
CA ASP A 131 24.56 18.68 13.23
C ASP A 131 24.66 17.40 12.39
N GLY A 132 23.70 17.16 11.48
CA GLY A 132 23.84 16.19 10.41
C GLY A 132 22.52 15.83 9.72
N PRO A 133 22.54 14.87 8.78
CA PRO A 133 21.43 14.55 7.89
C PRO A 133 20.40 13.57 8.48
N PHE A 134 20.55 13.21 9.76
CA PHE A 134 19.76 12.20 10.46
C PHE A 134 18.75 12.84 11.41
N PHE A 135 17.72 12.10 11.83
CA PHE A 135 16.61 12.66 12.62
C PHE A 135 17.04 13.33 13.93
N LEU A 136 18.12 12.86 14.54
CA LEU A 136 18.71 13.41 15.76
C LEU A 136 20.08 14.08 15.51
N GLY A 137 20.35 14.48 14.27
CA GLY A 137 21.63 15.03 13.80
C GLY A 137 22.70 13.95 13.53
N GLN A 138 22.73 12.90 14.35
CA GLN A 138 23.56 11.71 14.14
C GLN A 138 22.71 10.47 13.94
N PHE A 139 23.29 9.44 13.29
CA PHE A 139 22.60 8.17 13.06
C PHE A 139 22.19 7.54 14.40
N SER A 140 20.93 7.14 14.49
CA SER A 140 20.27 6.78 15.75
C SER A 140 19.22 5.69 15.58
N LEU A 141 18.63 5.26 16.68
CA LEU A 141 17.49 4.34 16.72
C LEU A 141 16.33 4.82 15.85
N VAL A 142 16.10 6.14 15.80
CA VAL A 142 15.03 6.73 14.99
C VAL A 142 15.29 6.46 13.50
N ASP A 143 16.51 6.67 13.03
CA ASP A 143 16.89 6.40 11.64
C ASP A 143 16.70 4.91 11.29
N ILE A 144 17.09 4.01 12.20
CA ILE A 144 16.90 2.55 12.07
C ILE A 144 15.40 2.19 11.97
N ALA A 145 14.54 2.86 12.75
CA ALA A 145 13.11 2.63 12.73
C ALA A 145 12.44 3.08 11.42
N TYR A 146 12.90 4.19 10.83
CA TYR A 146 12.29 4.80 9.65
C TYR A 146 12.86 4.31 8.32
N VAL A 147 14.17 4.06 8.23
CA VAL A 147 14.83 3.79 6.94
C VAL A 147 14.22 2.60 6.16
N PRO A 148 13.86 1.45 6.77
CA PRO A 148 13.34 0.33 6.00
C PRO A 148 11.99 0.65 5.35
N PHE A 149 11.21 1.55 5.94
CA PHE A 149 9.93 1.99 5.40
C PHE A 149 10.10 3.07 4.35
N ILE A 150 10.97 4.06 4.59
CA ILE A 150 11.27 5.11 3.61
C ILE A 150 11.82 4.51 2.31
N GLU A 151 12.74 3.54 2.39
CA GLU A 151 13.25 2.82 1.21
C GLU A 151 12.13 2.15 0.42
N ARG A 152 11.28 1.39 1.13
CA ARG A 152 10.13 0.71 0.52
C ARG A 152 9.19 1.71 -0.13
N PHE A 153 8.87 2.81 0.53
CA PHE A 153 8.00 3.83 -0.03
C PHE A 153 8.63 4.53 -1.23
N GLN A 154 9.94 4.80 -1.24
CA GLN A 154 10.61 5.33 -2.42
C GLN A 154 10.44 4.41 -3.64
N ILE A 155 10.59 3.09 -3.44
CA ILE A 155 10.37 2.09 -4.49
C ILE A 155 8.89 2.05 -4.91
N PHE A 156 7.97 2.00 -3.95
CA PHE A 156 6.55 1.80 -4.25
C PHE A 156 5.93 3.03 -4.93
N PHE A 157 6.19 4.24 -4.42
CA PHE A 157 5.62 5.46 -5.01
C PHE A 157 6.18 5.72 -6.41
N SER A 158 7.48 5.52 -6.64
CA SER A 158 8.06 5.70 -7.98
C SER A 158 7.53 4.69 -9.01
N ASN A 159 7.36 3.42 -8.61
CA ASN A 159 6.99 2.36 -9.55
C ASN A 159 5.47 2.13 -9.68
N LEU A 160 4.70 2.46 -8.64
CA LEU A 160 3.25 2.21 -8.60
C LEU A 160 2.42 3.47 -8.74
N LYS A 161 2.97 4.65 -8.40
CA LYS A 161 2.23 5.92 -8.31
C LYS A 161 2.81 7.05 -9.16
N ASN A 162 3.91 6.78 -9.88
CA ASN A 162 4.69 7.80 -10.58
C ASN A 162 4.99 9.05 -9.70
N TYR A 163 5.16 8.83 -8.39
CA TYR A 163 5.33 9.90 -7.40
C TYR A 163 6.73 9.83 -6.80
N ASP A 164 7.44 10.96 -6.83
CA ASP A 164 8.74 11.10 -6.18
C ASP A 164 8.56 11.68 -4.78
N ILE A 165 8.78 10.84 -3.77
CA ILE A 165 8.67 11.25 -2.35
C ILE A 165 9.70 12.32 -1.97
N THR A 166 10.78 12.48 -2.72
CA THR A 166 11.86 13.45 -2.45
C THR A 166 11.64 14.79 -3.14
N ALA A 167 10.70 14.88 -4.09
CA ALA A 167 10.40 16.13 -4.78
C ALA A 167 9.92 17.20 -3.78
N GLY A 168 10.67 18.31 -3.68
CA GLY A 168 10.41 19.37 -2.70
C GLY A 168 10.82 19.05 -1.26
N ARG A 169 11.51 17.92 -1.01
CA ARG A 169 11.93 17.43 0.32
C ARG A 169 13.43 17.15 0.36
N PRO A 170 14.27 18.21 0.37
CA PRO A 170 15.72 18.07 0.27
C PRO A 170 16.36 17.38 1.49
N ASN A 171 15.80 17.50 2.69
CA ASN A 171 16.35 16.79 3.85
C ASN A 171 16.08 15.29 3.75
N LEU A 172 14.90 14.88 3.29
CA LEU A 172 14.57 13.49 2.98
C LEU A 172 15.47 12.92 1.88
N GLN A 173 15.70 13.68 0.81
CA GLN A 173 16.64 13.28 -0.23
C GLN A 173 18.04 13.03 0.35
N LYS A 174 18.55 13.99 1.13
CA LYS A 174 19.87 13.88 1.77
C LYS A 174 19.95 12.73 2.77
N PHE A 175 18.90 12.50 3.55
CA PHE A 175 18.81 11.35 4.45
C PHE A 175 18.97 10.02 3.69
N ILE A 176 18.24 9.85 2.58
CA ILE A 176 18.33 8.65 1.73
C ILE A 176 19.76 8.49 1.18
N GLU A 177 20.37 9.57 0.69
CA GLU A 177 21.74 9.55 0.17
C GLU A 177 22.76 9.10 1.23
N GLU A 178 22.63 9.61 2.47
CA GLU A 178 23.59 9.36 3.55
C GLU A 178 23.39 7.98 4.20
N VAL A 179 22.15 7.51 4.39
CA VAL A 179 21.92 6.16 4.91
C VAL A 179 22.41 5.09 3.93
N ASN A 180 22.32 5.34 2.61
CA ASN A 180 22.87 4.41 1.60
C ASN A 180 24.40 4.33 1.58
N LYS A 181 25.11 5.11 2.40
CA LYS A 181 26.57 4.99 2.61
C LYS A 181 26.92 4.15 3.84
N ILE A 182 25.93 3.72 4.63
CA ILE A 182 26.15 2.94 5.85
C ILE A 182 26.25 1.45 5.48
N ASP A 183 27.43 0.87 5.63
CA ASP A 183 27.72 -0.54 5.29
C ASP A 183 26.76 -1.53 5.94
N ALA A 184 26.44 -1.33 7.23
CA ALA A 184 25.52 -2.21 7.96
C ALA A 184 24.10 -2.18 7.38
N TYR A 185 23.65 -1.03 6.87
CA TYR A 185 22.35 -0.91 6.23
C TYR A 185 22.35 -1.51 4.83
N THR A 186 23.35 -1.18 4.00
CA THR A 186 23.40 -1.62 2.60
C THR A 186 23.47 -3.14 2.45
N GLN A 187 24.10 -3.84 3.39
CA GLN A 187 24.14 -5.31 3.44
C GLN A 187 22.77 -5.97 3.72
N THR A 188 21.82 -5.23 4.28
CA THR A 188 20.48 -5.75 4.65
C THR A 188 19.41 -5.43 3.62
N LYS A 189 19.74 -4.62 2.60
CA LYS A 189 18.79 -4.21 1.57
C LYS A 189 18.31 -5.43 0.77
N GLN A 190 17.02 -5.44 0.50
CA GLN A 190 16.42 -6.45 -0.36
C GLN A 190 16.44 -5.96 -1.82
N ASP A 191 16.42 -6.91 -2.75
CA ASP A 191 16.27 -6.59 -4.16
C ASP A 191 14.98 -5.75 -4.38
N PRO A 192 15.07 -4.54 -4.98
CA PRO A 192 13.90 -3.67 -5.16
C PRO A 192 12.77 -4.33 -5.95
N GLN A 193 13.10 -5.17 -6.93
CA GLN A 193 12.12 -5.89 -7.72
C GLN A 193 11.37 -6.92 -6.86
N PHE A 194 12.08 -7.68 -6.03
CA PHE A 194 11.48 -8.61 -5.07
C PHE A 194 10.53 -7.88 -4.11
N LEU A 195 10.95 -6.77 -3.51
CA LEU A 195 10.11 -5.97 -2.60
C LEU A 195 8.81 -5.51 -3.26
N LEU A 196 8.93 -5.04 -4.50
CA LEU A 196 7.81 -4.53 -5.28
C LEU A 196 6.83 -5.64 -5.64
N GLU A 197 7.28 -6.77 -6.18
CA GLU A 197 6.43 -7.92 -6.52
C GLU A 197 5.74 -8.53 -5.29
N HIS A 198 6.49 -8.71 -4.20
CA HIS A 198 5.94 -9.22 -2.94
C HIS A 198 4.85 -8.28 -2.41
N THR A 199 5.10 -6.96 -2.44
CA THR A 199 4.15 -5.97 -1.93
C THR A 199 2.90 -5.87 -2.81
N LYS A 200 3.03 -5.90 -4.14
CA LYS A 200 1.88 -5.94 -5.06
C LYS A 200 0.98 -7.13 -4.77
N LYS A 201 1.57 -8.33 -4.63
CA LYS A 201 0.82 -9.54 -4.29
C LYS A 201 0.11 -9.39 -2.94
N ARG A 202 0.78 -8.82 -1.95
CA ARG A 202 0.21 -8.58 -0.61
C ARG A 202 -0.93 -7.56 -0.61
N LEU A 203 -0.81 -6.50 -1.42
CA LEU A 203 -1.77 -5.40 -1.48
C LEU A 203 -2.86 -5.56 -2.55
N GLY A 204 -2.74 -6.57 -3.42
CA GLY A 204 -3.67 -6.78 -4.53
C GLY A 204 -3.61 -5.69 -5.60
N VAL A 205 -2.46 -5.03 -5.76
CA VAL A 205 -2.28 -3.96 -6.76
C VAL A 205 -2.02 -4.60 -8.13
N PRO A 206 -2.87 -4.36 -9.15
CA PRO A 206 -2.63 -4.85 -10.49
C PRO A 206 -1.38 -4.18 -11.07
N SER A 207 -0.55 -4.96 -11.75
CA SER A 207 0.59 -4.40 -12.47
C SER A 207 1.00 -5.30 -13.63
N LEU A 208 1.61 -4.71 -14.64
CA LEU A 208 2.17 -5.43 -15.78
C LEU A 208 3.69 -5.26 -15.77
N LYS A 209 4.41 -6.38 -15.89
CA LYS A 209 5.85 -6.38 -16.17
C LYS A 209 6.05 -6.70 -17.64
N HIS A 210 6.60 -5.74 -18.39
CA HIS A 210 6.89 -5.87 -19.82
C HIS A 210 8.10 -5.00 -20.17
N ASP A 211 9.03 -5.49 -21.02
CA ASP A 211 10.25 -4.78 -21.43
C ASP A 211 11.09 -4.20 -20.28
N ASN A 212 11.31 -4.98 -19.20
CA ASN A 212 11.99 -4.55 -17.97
C ASN A 212 11.38 -3.31 -17.29
N LYS A 213 10.14 -2.95 -17.65
CA LYS A 213 9.35 -1.91 -17.00
C LYS A 213 8.22 -2.53 -16.21
N ILE A 214 7.79 -1.82 -15.18
CA ILE A 214 6.61 -2.12 -14.39
C ILE A 214 5.63 -1.00 -14.61
N ILE A 215 4.41 -1.36 -15.01
CA ILE A 215 3.29 -0.43 -15.09
C ILE A 215 2.32 -0.79 -13.96
N GLY A 216 2.22 0.06 -12.95
CA GLY A 216 1.41 -0.19 -11.74
C GLY A 216 0.10 0.61 -11.67
N GLU A 217 0.02 1.75 -12.35
CA GLU A 217 -1.21 2.53 -12.39
C GLU A 217 -2.24 1.90 -13.32
N SER A 218 -3.47 1.73 -12.85
CA SER A 218 -4.49 0.93 -13.57
C SER A 218 -4.81 1.53 -14.95
N LEU A 219 -4.89 2.86 -15.05
CA LEU A 219 -5.17 3.52 -16.32
C LEU A 219 -3.98 3.44 -17.29
N ASP A 220 -2.77 3.62 -16.78
CA ASP A 220 -1.53 3.51 -17.57
C ASP A 220 -1.31 2.07 -18.02
N LEU A 221 -1.68 1.09 -17.18
CA LEU A 221 -1.65 -0.32 -17.52
C LEU A 221 -2.56 -0.62 -18.72
N ILE A 222 -3.80 -0.14 -18.70
CA ILE A 222 -4.72 -0.40 -19.82
C ILE A 222 -4.25 0.34 -21.08
N LYS A 223 -3.77 1.59 -20.98
CA LYS A 223 -3.18 2.33 -22.11
C LYS A 223 -1.93 1.65 -22.67
N TYR A 224 -1.08 1.11 -21.80
CA TYR A 224 0.10 0.35 -22.19
C TYR A 224 -0.31 -0.92 -22.93
N MET A 225 -1.31 -1.64 -22.40
CA MET A 225 -1.85 -2.83 -23.05
C MET A 225 -2.41 -2.52 -24.44
N ASP A 226 -3.22 -1.46 -24.56
CA ASP A 226 -3.82 -1.02 -25.83
C ASP A 226 -2.77 -0.63 -26.89
N SER A 227 -1.63 -0.08 -26.45
CA SER A 227 -0.55 0.36 -27.35
C SER A 227 0.45 -0.72 -27.71
N HIS A 228 0.72 -1.69 -26.83
CA HIS A 228 1.82 -2.66 -27.00
C HIS A 228 1.35 -4.07 -27.36
N PHE A 229 0.07 -4.39 -27.23
CA PHE A 229 -0.47 -5.72 -27.56
C PHE A 229 -1.44 -5.64 -28.74
N GLU A 230 -1.48 -6.71 -29.53
CA GLU A 230 -2.42 -6.84 -30.64
C GLU A 230 -3.86 -7.02 -30.13
N GLY A 231 -4.81 -6.36 -30.77
CA GLY A 231 -6.23 -6.48 -30.43
C GLY A 231 -7.05 -5.30 -30.95
N PRO A 232 -8.39 -5.33 -30.75
CA PRO A 232 -9.25 -4.17 -30.99
C PRO A 232 -8.78 -2.99 -30.13
N LYS A 233 -8.63 -1.82 -30.75
CA LYS A 233 -8.20 -0.62 -30.04
C LYS A 233 -9.28 -0.12 -29.09
N LEU A 234 -8.87 0.20 -27.87
CA LEU A 234 -9.67 0.78 -26.81
C LEU A 234 -9.65 2.31 -26.83
N THR A 235 -8.72 2.89 -27.58
CA THR A 235 -8.64 4.32 -27.88
C THR A 235 -9.26 4.63 -29.24
N SER A 236 -9.82 5.84 -29.36
CA SER A 236 -10.46 6.33 -30.58
C SER A 236 -9.59 7.44 -31.20
N ASP A 237 -9.51 7.47 -32.53
CA ASP A 237 -8.87 8.57 -33.28
C ASP A 237 -9.82 9.77 -33.52
N ASP A 238 -11.11 9.59 -33.24
CA ASP A 238 -12.11 10.67 -33.32
C ASP A 238 -11.87 11.73 -32.21
N PRO A 239 -11.65 13.01 -32.57
CA PRO A 239 -11.34 14.06 -31.59
C PRO A 239 -12.44 14.33 -30.56
N GLU A 240 -13.72 14.17 -30.93
CA GLU A 240 -14.83 14.35 -29.97
C GLU A 240 -14.88 13.20 -28.97
N LYS A 241 -14.67 11.96 -29.44
CA LYS A 241 -14.57 10.78 -28.58
C LYS A 241 -13.36 10.87 -27.64
N GLN A 242 -12.21 11.36 -28.12
CA GLN A 242 -11.03 11.60 -27.28
C GLN A 242 -11.31 12.62 -26.17
N ARG A 243 -11.93 13.75 -26.53
CA ARG A 243 -12.28 14.78 -25.55
C ARG A 243 -13.25 14.27 -24.49
N LEU A 244 -14.26 13.50 -24.88
CA LEU A 244 -15.18 12.88 -23.91
C LEU A 244 -14.47 11.85 -23.03
N ALA A 245 -13.54 11.06 -23.59
CA ALA A 245 -12.77 10.11 -22.83
C ALA A 245 -11.91 10.79 -21.75
N GLU A 246 -11.20 11.87 -22.10
CA GLU A 246 -10.43 12.65 -21.15
C GLU A 246 -11.31 13.25 -20.05
N GLU A 247 -12.47 13.81 -20.41
CA GLU A 247 -13.43 14.34 -19.44
C GLU A 247 -13.90 13.27 -18.46
N LEU A 248 -14.32 12.11 -18.97
CA LEU A 248 -14.86 11.02 -18.15
C LEU A 248 -13.78 10.37 -17.29
N LEU A 249 -12.57 10.16 -17.82
CA LEU A 249 -11.47 9.61 -17.04
C LEU A 249 -11.05 10.58 -15.91
N GLY A 250 -11.04 11.90 -16.19
CA GLY A 250 -10.83 12.94 -15.18
C GLY A 250 -11.97 13.03 -14.14
N TYR A 251 -13.21 12.76 -14.55
CA TYR A 251 -14.39 12.81 -13.68
C TYR A 251 -14.55 11.58 -12.76
N SER A 252 -13.93 10.45 -13.10
CA SER A 252 -14.15 9.15 -12.43
C SER A 252 -13.92 9.17 -10.91
N ASP A 253 -13.00 10.01 -10.43
CA ASP A 253 -12.71 10.16 -9.01
C ASP A 253 -13.82 10.94 -8.27
N THR A 254 -14.32 12.01 -8.88
CA THR A 254 -15.51 12.74 -8.39
C THR A 254 -16.74 11.83 -8.35
N PHE A 255 -16.95 11.01 -9.39
CA PHE A 255 -18.00 10.00 -9.40
C PHE A 255 -17.85 9.01 -8.23
N ASN A 256 -16.68 8.39 -8.09
CA ASN A 256 -16.43 7.40 -7.04
C ASN A 256 -16.60 7.98 -5.62
N ARG A 257 -16.12 9.20 -5.36
CA ARG A 257 -16.31 9.88 -4.07
C ARG A 257 -17.79 10.11 -3.77
N ALA A 258 -18.56 10.60 -4.73
CA ALA A 258 -20.00 10.82 -4.54
C ALA A 258 -20.72 9.51 -4.19
N MET A 259 -20.41 8.43 -4.89
CA MET A 259 -21.02 7.12 -4.66
C MET A 259 -20.63 6.53 -3.30
N VAL A 260 -19.36 6.60 -2.91
CA VAL A 260 -18.90 6.12 -1.58
C VAL A 260 -19.50 6.96 -0.46
N ALA A 261 -19.53 8.29 -0.60
CA ALA A 261 -20.14 9.19 0.38
C ALA A 261 -21.62 8.87 0.59
N ALA A 262 -22.36 8.58 -0.49
CA ALA A 262 -23.75 8.17 -0.40
C ALA A 262 -23.92 6.79 0.26
N LEU A 263 -23.01 5.84 0.06
CA LEU A 263 -23.06 4.54 0.75
C LEU A 263 -22.89 4.66 2.26
N ILE A 264 -21.97 5.52 2.73
CA ILE A 264 -21.68 5.70 4.16
C ILE A 264 -22.65 6.66 4.87
N SER A 265 -23.47 7.40 4.11
CA SER A 265 -24.43 8.34 4.70
C SER A 265 -25.45 7.63 5.59
N LYS A 266 -26.00 8.28 6.62
CA LYS A 266 -27.06 7.67 7.45
C LYS A 266 -28.43 7.66 6.76
N GLY A 267 -28.62 8.50 5.75
CA GLY A 267 -29.88 8.67 5.03
C GLY A 267 -29.97 7.85 3.75
N GLY A 268 -30.91 8.25 2.90
CA GLY A 268 -30.99 7.76 1.52
C GLY A 268 -29.79 8.17 0.67
N VAL A 269 -29.87 7.88 -0.62
CA VAL A 269 -28.87 8.30 -1.60
C VAL A 269 -28.81 9.83 -1.65
N THR A 270 -27.60 10.39 -1.67
CA THR A 270 -27.39 11.85 -1.67
C THR A 270 -27.69 12.43 -3.04
N ALA A 271 -27.98 13.74 -3.09
CA ALA A 271 -28.23 14.44 -4.35
C ALA A 271 -26.99 14.37 -5.27
N GLU A 272 -25.80 14.48 -4.70
CA GLU A 272 -24.54 14.43 -5.45
C GLU A 272 -24.33 13.06 -6.12
N ALA A 273 -24.74 11.96 -5.47
CA ALA A 273 -24.66 10.64 -6.08
C ALA A 273 -25.73 10.44 -7.17
N VAL A 274 -26.91 11.03 -7.00
CA VAL A 274 -27.95 11.06 -8.05
C VAL A 274 -27.45 11.83 -9.27
N ASP A 275 -26.93 13.04 -9.08
CA ASP A 275 -26.38 13.88 -10.15
C ASP A 275 -25.21 13.20 -10.85
N ALA A 276 -24.35 12.51 -10.09
CA ALA A 276 -23.23 11.76 -10.65
C ALA A 276 -23.70 10.58 -11.52
N LEU A 277 -24.72 9.83 -11.08
CA LEU A 277 -25.33 8.77 -11.89
C LEU A 277 -26.03 9.32 -13.13
N ASP A 278 -26.74 10.45 -13.02
CA ASP A 278 -27.44 11.09 -14.14
C ASP A 278 -26.45 11.62 -15.19
N LYS A 279 -25.29 12.14 -14.76
CA LYS A 279 -24.19 12.49 -15.67
C LYS A 279 -23.68 11.26 -16.42
N ILE A 280 -23.43 10.14 -15.72
CA ILE A 280 -22.97 8.90 -16.35
C ILE A 280 -23.99 8.37 -17.37
N ASP A 281 -25.29 8.35 -17.00
CA ASP A 281 -26.35 7.91 -17.91
C ASP A 281 -26.43 8.80 -19.17
N SER A 282 -26.32 10.13 -18.99
CA SER A 282 -26.31 11.09 -20.09
C SER A 282 -25.09 10.89 -21.00
N SER A 283 -23.92 10.65 -20.43
CA SER A 283 -22.68 10.39 -21.20
C SER A 283 -22.75 9.11 -22.03
N LEU A 284 -23.39 8.05 -21.54
CA LEU A 284 -23.62 6.81 -22.30
C LEU A 284 -24.52 7.01 -23.53
N SER A 285 -25.32 8.07 -23.57
CA SER A 285 -26.18 8.41 -24.72
C SER A 285 -25.54 9.37 -25.72
N LYS A 286 -24.28 9.78 -25.50
CA LYS A 286 -23.64 10.83 -26.28
C LYS A 286 -23.40 10.44 -27.75
N PHE A 287 -23.19 9.16 -28.01
CA PHE A 287 -23.00 8.61 -29.35
C PHE A 287 -24.05 7.52 -29.62
N ASP A 288 -24.51 7.43 -30.85
CA ASP A 288 -25.59 6.52 -31.27
C ASP A 288 -25.08 5.20 -31.86
N ASP A 289 -23.76 5.03 -31.98
CA ASP A 289 -23.12 3.86 -32.58
C ASP A 289 -22.93 2.68 -31.61
N GLY A 290 -23.54 2.73 -30.43
CA GLY A 290 -23.69 1.58 -29.54
C GLY A 290 -23.95 1.95 -28.06
N PRO A 291 -23.96 0.95 -27.15
CA PRO A 291 -24.34 1.11 -25.75
C PRO A 291 -23.19 1.55 -24.82
N PHE A 292 -22.01 1.84 -25.38
CA PHE A 292 -20.77 2.16 -24.67
C PHE A 292 -20.51 3.67 -24.64
N PHE A 293 -19.66 4.14 -23.72
CA PHE A 293 -19.41 5.58 -23.54
C PHE A 293 -18.95 6.30 -24.80
N LEU A 294 -18.16 5.63 -25.64
CA LEU A 294 -17.69 6.14 -26.93
C LEU A 294 -18.37 5.43 -28.11
N GLY A 295 -19.57 4.88 -27.89
CA GLY A 295 -20.35 4.09 -28.83
C GLY A 295 -19.88 2.64 -28.97
N LYS A 296 -18.55 2.42 -29.03
CA LYS A 296 -17.92 1.10 -29.00
C LYS A 296 -17.17 0.89 -27.68
N LEU A 297 -16.97 -0.38 -27.31
CA LEU A 297 -16.19 -0.75 -26.13
C LEU A 297 -14.82 -0.07 -26.17
N SER A 298 -14.50 0.66 -25.11
CA SER A 298 -13.35 1.55 -25.03
C SER A 298 -12.68 1.51 -23.66
N LEU A 299 -11.57 2.23 -23.54
CA LEU A 299 -10.87 2.44 -22.28
C LEU A 299 -11.77 3.01 -21.17
N VAL A 300 -12.74 3.86 -21.54
CA VAL A 300 -13.67 4.48 -20.58
C VAL A 300 -14.59 3.41 -19.98
N ASP A 301 -15.09 2.50 -20.81
CA ASP A 301 -15.97 1.41 -20.35
C ASP A 301 -15.23 0.49 -19.37
N ILE A 302 -13.98 0.13 -19.68
CA ILE A 302 -13.13 -0.68 -18.79
C ILE A 302 -12.85 0.05 -17.46
N ALA A 303 -12.66 1.37 -17.51
CA ALA A 303 -12.41 2.17 -16.31
C ALA A 303 -13.65 2.29 -15.40
N TYR A 304 -14.87 2.31 -15.98
CA TYR A 304 -16.11 2.56 -15.24
C TYR A 304 -16.87 1.28 -14.86
N VAL A 305 -16.80 0.21 -15.66
CA VAL A 305 -17.62 -0.99 -15.43
C VAL A 305 -17.45 -1.62 -14.05
N PRO A 306 -16.24 -1.73 -13.45
CA PRO A 306 -16.11 -2.37 -12.14
C PRO A 306 -16.80 -1.56 -11.04
N PHE A 307 -16.84 -0.23 -11.19
CA PHE A 307 -17.50 0.67 -10.26
C PHE A 307 -19.02 0.63 -10.44
N ILE A 308 -19.52 0.73 -11.68
CA ILE A 308 -20.97 0.70 -11.94
C ILE A 308 -21.59 -0.63 -11.48
N ASP A 309 -20.97 -1.76 -11.83
CA ASP A 309 -21.43 -3.10 -11.43
C ASP A 309 -21.36 -3.28 -9.90
N GLY A 310 -20.24 -2.89 -9.28
CA GLY A 310 -20.07 -2.93 -7.83
C GLY A 310 -21.09 -2.05 -7.08
N PHE A 311 -21.28 -0.81 -7.52
CA PHE A 311 -22.26 0.09 -6.92
C PHE A 311 -23.70 -0.40 -7.10
N GLN A 312 -24.04 -1.05 -8.22
CA GLN A 312 -25.36 -1.67 -8.36
C GLN A 312 -25.63 -2.66 -7.22
N ILE A 313 -24.65 -3.53 -6.93
CA ILE A 313 -24.74 -4.50 -5.83
C ILE A 313 -24.86 -3.78 -4.49
N PHE A 314 -23.99 -2.80 -4.22
CA PHE A 314 -23.93 -2.13 -2.91
C PHE A 314 -25.17 -1.28 -2.63
N PHE A 315 -25.61 -0.45 -3.57
CA PHE A 315 -26.78 0.41 -3.37
C PHE A 315 -28.06 -0.40 -3.21
N THR A 316 -28.21 -1.51 -3.97
CA THR A 316 -29.35 -2.41 -3.80
C THR A 316 -29.38 -3.01 -2.39
N ASN A 317 -28.24 -3.50 -1.88
CA ASN A 317 -28.18 -4.26 -0.63
C ASN A 317 -27.98 -3.41 0.64
N ILE A 318 -27.46 -2.20 0.52
CA ILE A 318 -27.16 -1.30 1.66
C ILE A 318 -28.19 -0.17 1.73
N LYS A 319 -28.62 0.36 0.59
CA LYS A 319 -29.51 1.53 0.50
C LYS A 319 -30.92 1.22 0.00
N ASN A 320 -31.18 -0.03 -0.39
CA ASN A 320 -32.41 -0.43 -1.07
C ASN A 320 -32.72 0.49 -2.27
N TYR A 321 -31.67 0.83 -3.03
CA TYR A 321 -31.73 1.76 -4.14
C TYR A 321 -31.19 1.10 -5.42
N ASP A 322 -32.02 1.11 -6.46
CA ASP A 322 -31.66 0.64 -7.79
C ASP A 322 -31.09 1.80 -8.62
N ILE A 323 -29.79 1.76 -8.90
CA ILE A 323 -29.10 2.80 -9.68
C ILE A 323 -29.60 2.88 -11.14
N THR A 324 -30.23 1.83 -11.65
CA THR A 324 -30.75 1.75 -13.04
C THR A 324 -32.17 2.29 -13.18
N ARG A 325 -32.85 2.60 -12.07
CA ARG A 325 -34.22 3.11 -12.10
C ARG A 325 -34.22 4.54 -12.65
N GLY A 326 -34.84 4.71 -13.82
CA GLY A 326 -34.87 6.00 -14.54
C GLY A 326 -33.60 6.29 -15.36
N ARG A 327 -32.62 5.38 -15.37
CA ARG A 327 -31.34 5.51 -16.07
C ARG A 327 -31.17 4.38 -17.08
N VAL A 328 -31.82 4.57 -18.24
CA VAL A 328 -31.96 3.53 -19.27
C VAL A 328 -30.64 3.19 -19.94
N ASN A 329 -29.71 4.15 -20.04
CA ASN A 329 -28.42 3.94 -20.69
C ASN A 329 -27.47 3.17 -19.78
N ILE A 330 -27.46 3.44 -18.47
CA ILE A 330 -26.74 2.63 -17.48
C ILE A 330 -27.26 1.18 -17.50
N ARG A 331 -28.58 0.99 -17.55
CA ARG A 331 -29.16 -0.36 -17.63
C ARG A 331 -28.66 -1.10 -18.86
N ARG A 332 -28.78 -0.47 -20.03
CA ARG A 332 -28.35 -1.06 -21.31
C ARG A 332 -26.83 -1.35 -21.30
N PHE A 333 -26.03 -0.44 -20.77
CA PHE A 333 -24.59 -0.63 -20.61
C PHE A 333 -24.26 -1.86 -19.75
N ILE A 334 -24.93 -2.03 -18.61
CA ILE A 334 -24.74 -3.21 -17.73
C ILE A 334 -25.16 -4.50 -18.45
N GLU A 335 -26.30 -4.50 -19.13
CA GLU A 335 -26.78 -5.65 -19.91
C GLU A 335 -25.75 -6.06 -20.97
N GLU A 336 -25.24 -5.10 -21.73
CA GLU A 336 -24.27 -5.33 -22.81
C GLU A 336 -22.91 -5.76 -22.28
N MET A 337 -22.42 -5.17 -21.18
CA MET A 337 -21.20 -5.63 -20.52
C MET A 337 -21.32 -7.08 -20.05
N ASN A 338 -22.47 -7.49 -19.52
CA ASN A 338 -22.72 -8.87 -19.09
C ASN A 338 -22.79 -9.89 -20.24
N MET A 339 -22.85 -9.44 -21.50
CA MET A 339 -22.71 -10.32 -22.67
C MET A 339 -21.25 -10.56 -23.08
N ILE A 340 -20.28 -9.87 -22.46
CA ILE A 340 -18.86 -10.00 -22.76
C ILE A 340 -18.23 -11.05 -21.83
N ASP A 341 -17.79 -12.18 -22.41
CA ASP A 341 -17.15 -13.28 -21.68
C ASP A 341 -15.95 -12.83 -20.84
N ALA A 342 -15.09 -11.97 -21.39
CA ALA A 342 -13.93 -11.45 -20.68
C ALA A 342 -14.32 -10.67 -19.41
N PHE A 343 -15.44 -9.94 -19.43
CA PHE A 343 -15.93 -9.22 -18.26
C PHE A 343 -16.52 -10.19 -17.23
N THR A 344 -17.41 -11.10 -17.66
CA THR A 344 -18.08 -12.04 -16.75
C THR A 344 -17.10 -12.97 -16.02
N GLN A 345 -15.99 -13.36 -16.67
CA GLN A 345 -14.91 -14.14 -16.05
C GLN A 345 -14.13 -13.41 -14.96
N THR A 346 -14.18 -12.07 -14.92
CA THR A 346 -13.46 -11.26 -13.93
C THR A 346 -14.31 -10.88 -12.72
N LYS A 347 -15.61 -11.17 -12.75
CA LYS A 347 -16.52 -10.83 -11.65
C LYS A 347 -16.20 -11.63 -10.39
N GLN A 348 -16.23 -10.94 -9.26
CA GLN A 348 -16.19 -11.57 -7.95
C GLN A 348 -17.59 -12.03 -7.53
N ASP A 349 -17.65 -13.02 -6.64
CA ASP A 349 -18.89 -13.42 -5.99
C ASP A 349 -19.53 -12.18 -5.30
N PRO A 350 -20.77 -11.80 -5.66
CA PRO A 350 -21.43 -10.63 -5.10
C PRO A 350 -21.58 -10.66 -3.57
N GLN A 351 -21.74 -11.85 -2.97
CA GLN A 351 -21.86 -12.01 -1.52
C GLN A 351 -20.53 -11.77 -0.81
N VAL A 352 -19.44 -12.27 -1.39
CA VAL A 352 -18.07 -12.03 -0.87
C VAL A 352 -17.76 -10.55 -0.93
N LEU A 353 -18.01 -9.92 -2.08
CA LEU A 353 -17.76 -8.50 -2.29
C LEU A 353 -18.60 -7.63 -1.34
N LEU A 354 -19.88 -7.95 -1.16
CA LEU A 354 -20.77 -7.24 -0.23
C LEU A 354 -20.28 -7.35 1.24
N ALA A 355 -19.89 -8.55 1.68
CA ALA A 355 -19.41 -8.78 3.03
C ALA A 355 -18.11 -8.00 3.33
N LEU A 356 -17.17 -7.99 2.39
CA LEU A 356 -15.93 -7.22 2.49
C LEU A 356 -16.19 -5.72 2.55
N THR A 357 -17.07 -5.21 1.69
CA THR A 357 -17.41 -3.79 1.64
C THR A 357 -18.13 -3.33 2.91
N LYS A 358 -19.11 -4.09 3.42
CA LYS A 358 -19.78 -3.80 4.69
C LYS A 358 -18.80 -3.68 5.85
N LYS A 359 -17.88 -4.65 5.95
CA LYS A 359 -16.80 -4.62 6.95
C LYS A 359 -15.91 -3.39 6.80
N LYS A 360 -15.55 -2.99 5.58
CA LYS A 360 -14.68 -1.84 5.31
C LYS A 360 -15.36 -0.51 5.62
N LEU A 361 -16.66 -0.40 5.32
CA LEU A 361 -17.44 0.82 5.49
C LEU A 361 -18.07 0.95 6.89
N GLY A 362 -18.10 -0.14 7.67
CA GLY A 362 -18.71 -0.16 9.01
C GLY A 362 -20.24 -0.10 8.97
N VAL A 363 -20.86 -0.68 7.93
CA VAL A 363 -22.32 -0.66 7.66
C VAL A 363 -22.96 -2.04 7.61
#